data_AF-A0AA41ZCU1-F1
#
_entry.id   AF-A0AA41ZCU1-F1
#
_cell.length_a   1.000
_cell.length_b   1.000
_cell.length_c   1.000
_cell.angle_alpha   90.00
_cell.angle_beta   90.00
_cell.angle_gamma   90.00
#
_symmetry.space_group_name_H-M   'P 1'
#
loop_
_entity.id
_entity.type
_entity.pdbx_description
1 polymer ?
#
loop_
_entity_poly.entity_id
_entity_poly.type
_entity_poly.pdbx_seq_one_letter_code
_entity_poly.pdbx_strand_id
1 'polypeptide(L)'
;MITVGSVGLDSDIMASLVGTEARSTGGAGLAELARRFDNQEFDLVAIGRAILGDAQWVQKVKEGRYGELKPFTRDDLAFLTSEDLSFLESRRTGE
;
A
#
# COMPACT_ATOMS: atom_id res chain seq x y z
N MET A 1 -10.57 7.26 -16.82
CA MET A 1 -9.37 7.70 -16.09
C MET A 1 -9.19 6.81 -14.87
N ILE A 2 -7.97 6.33 -14.62
CA ILE A 2 -7.64 5.47 -13.48
C ILE A 2 -6.70 6.26 -12.56
N THR A 3 -7.01 6.34 -11.27
CA THR A 3 -6.09 6.90 -10.28
C THR A 3 -5.21 5.81 -9.67
N VAL A 4 -3.95 6.13 -9.40
CA VAL A 4 -2.96 5.24 -8.78
C VAL A 4 -2.27 5.98 -7.62
N GLY A 5 -1.85 5.25 -6.60
CA GLY A 5 -1.15 5.83 -5.46
C GLY A 5 -1.23 4.95 -4.21
N SER A 6 -0.85 5.52 -3.07
CA SER A 6 -0.90 4.92 -1.73
C SER A 6 -2.35 4.72 -1.24
N VAL A 7 -3.18 3.99 -1.98
CA VAL A 7 -4.57 3.75 -1.62
C VAL A 7 -4.64 2.97 -0.30
N GLY A 8 -5.23 3.59 0.72
CA GLY A 8 -5.29 3.04 2.08
C GLY A 8 -3.97 3.11 2.86
N LEU A 9 -2.95 3.84 2.35
CA LEU A 9 -1.61 3.96 2.94
C LEU A 9 -1.17 5.44 3.06
N ASP A 10 -0.44 5.79 4.11
CA ASP A 10 -0.05 7.19 4.38
C ASP A 10 1.29 7.58 3.76
N SER A 11 2.11 6.61 3.35
CA SER A 11 3.43 6.83 2.79
C SER A 11 3.43 6.72 1.27
N ASP A 12 4.14 7.62 0.59
CA ASP A 12 4.41 7.53 -0.84
C ASP A 12 5.09 6.19 -1.22
N ILE A 13 4.93 5.75 -2.47
CA ILE A 13 5.62 4.59 -3.04
C ILE A 13 7.14 4.73 -2.88
N MET A 14 7.69 5.91 -3.18
CA MET A 14 9.13 6.15 -3.12
C MET A 14 9.66 6.02 -1.68
N ALA A 15 8.90 6.50 -0.69
CA ALA A 15 9.24 6.38 0.71
C ALA A 15 9.30 4.90 1.15
N SER A 16 8.34 4.08 0.71
CA SER A 16 8.35 2.65 1.05
C SER A 16 9.47 1.86 0.41
N LEU A 17 9.90 2.25 -0.79
CA LEU A 17 11.02 1.60 -1.47
C LEU A 17 12.37 1.89 -0.82
N VAL A 18 12.55 3.06 -0.19
CA VAL A 18 13.75 3.40 0.58
C VAL A 18 13.70 2.93 2.04
N GLY A 19 12.66 2.21 2.44
CA GLY A 19 12.56 1.54 3.74
C GLY A 19 11.64 2.20 4.76
N THR A 20 10.87 3.24 4.39
CA THR A 20 9.84 3.80 5.27
C THR A 20 8.61 2.89 5.28
N GLU A 21 8.27 2.31 6.42
CA GLU A 21 7.08 1.49 6.54
C GLU A 21 5.81 2.30 6.26
N ALA A 22 4.94 1.74 5.43
CA ALA A 22 3.66 2.34 5.12
C ALA A 22 2.68 2.04 6.26
N ARG A 23 1.94 3.04 6.74
CA ARG A 23 0.86 2.82 7.72
C ARG A 23 -0.48 2.89 7.03
N SER A 24 -1.46 2.16 7.57
CA SER A 24 -2.83 2.26 7.09
C SER A 24 -3.40 3.66 7.39
N THR A 25 -4.05 4.27 6.40
CA THR A 25 -4.86 5.49 6.61
C THR A 25 -6.24 5.20 7.22
N GLY A 26 -6.54 3.91 7.45
CA GLY A 26 -7.79 3.45 8.03
C GLY A 26 -9.02 3.87 7.22
N GLY A 27 -10.17 3.92 7.89
CA GLY A 27 -11.43 4.29 7.26
C GLY A 27 -11.45 5.73 6.72
N ALA A 28 -10.73 6.67 7.36
CA ALA A 28 -10.73 8.08 6.97
C ALA A 28 -10.13 8.30 5.57
N GLY A 29 -9.00 7.65 5.27
CA GLY A 29 -8.38 7.76 3.94
C GLY A 29 -9.24 7.17 2.83
N LEU A 30 -9.95 6.07 3.12
CA LEU A 30 -10.87 5.45 2.15
C LEU A 30 -12.17 6.25 1.98
N ALA A 31 -12.66 6.89 3.03
CA ALA A 31 -13.82 7.77 2.95
C ALA A 31 -13.56 8.97 2.04
N GLU A 32 -12.37 9.58 2.13
CA GLU A 32 -11.99 10.67 1.22
C GLU A 32 -11.86 10.18 -0.22
N LEU A 33 -11.28 9.01 -0.43
CA LEU A 33 -11.18 8.42 -1.77
C LEU A 33 -12.56 8.15 -2.38
N ALA A 34 -13.51 7.63 -1.59
CA ALA A 34 -14.88 7.40 -2.01
C ALA A 34 -15.59 8.73 -2.35
N ARG A 35 -15.41 9.77 -1.53
CA ARG A 35 -15.96 11.12 -1.80
C ARG A 35 -15.49 11.66 -3.15
N ARG A 36 -14.21 11.50 -3.48
CA ARG A 36 -13.65 11.94 -4.77
C ARG A 36 -14.14 11.09 -5.94
N PHE A 37 -14.33 9.79 -5.73
CA PHE A 37 -14.95 8.89 -6.71
C PHE A 37 -16.39 9.33 -7.03
N ASP A 38 -17.19 9.63 -6.00
CA ASP A 38 -18.58 10.09 -6.15
C ASP A 38 -18.67 11.45 -6.88
N ASN A 39 -17.65 12.29 -6.75
CA ASN A 39 -17.52 13.54 -7.51
C ASN A 39 -17.04 13.34 -8.96
N GLN A 40 -16.94 12.09 -9.44
CA GLN A 40 -16.46 11.73 -10.77
C GLN A 40 -15.04 12.24 -11.06
N GLU A 41 -14.20 12.42 -10.03
CA GLU A 41 -12.80 12.81 -10.21
C GLU A 41 -11.96 11.69 -10.84
N PHE A 42 -12.44 10.44 -10.88
CA PHE A 42 -11.84 9.30 -11.58
C PHE A 42 -12.85 8.17 -11.71
N ASP A 43 -12.67 7.30 -12.71
CA ASP A 43 -13.61 6.20 -13.00
C ASP A 43 -13.21 4.88 -12.32
N LEU A 44 -11.94 4.73 -11.98
CA LEU A 44 -11.37 3.53 -11.37
C LEU A 44 -10.22 3.88 -10.42
N VAL A 45 -10.02 3.03 -9.42
CA VAL A 45 -8.92 3.12 -8.44
C VAL A 45 -8.08 1.85 -8.54
N ALA A 46 -6.77 1.99 -8.76
CA ALA A 46 -5.85 0.87 -8.67
C ALA A 46 -5.33 0.69 -7.23
N ILE A 47 -5.35 -0.55 -6.73
CA ILE A 47 -4.83 -0.90 -5.41
C ILE A 47 -3.62 -1.79 -5.60
N GLY A 48 -2.46 -1.38 -5.05
CA GLY A 48 -1.20 -2.10 -5.15
C GLY A 48 -0.75 -2.65 -3.80
N ARG A 49 0.23 -1.98 -3.18
CA ARG A 49 0.90 -2.38 -1.92
C ARG A 49 -0.05 -2.81 -0.80
N ALA A 50 -1.21 -2.18 -0.66
CA ALA A 50 -2.18 -2.55 0.37
C ALA A 50 -2.68 -4.00 0.23
N ILE A 51 -2.86 -4.51 -1.00
CA ILE A 51 -3.23 -5.91 -1.25
C ILE A 51 -2.03 -6.85 -1.04
N LEU A 52 -0.81 -6.38 -1.32
CA LEU A 52 0.40 -7.17 -1.10
C LEU A 52 0.65 -7.42 0.40
N GLY A 53 0.47 -6.40 1.25
CA GLY A 53 0.59 -6.55 2.71
C GLY A 53 -0.60 -7.28 3.35
N ASP A 54 -1.75 -7.31 2.68
CA ASP A 54 -2.95 -7.96 3.20
C ASP A 54 -3.82 -8.54 2.07
N ALA A 55 -3.70 -9.85 1.81
CA ALA A 55 -4.50 -10.52 0.79
C ALA A 55 -6.02 -10.43 1.03
N GLN A 56 -6.46 -10.21 2.28
CA GLN A 56 -7.87 -10.04 2.64
C GLN A 56 -8.31 -8.57 2.70
N TRP A 57 -7.48 -7.64 2.27
CA TRP A 57 -7.71 -6.20 2.38
C TRP A 57 -9.10 -5.78 1.88
N VAL A 58 -9.50 -6.22 0.69
CA VAL A 58 -10.78 -5.86 0.07
C VAL A 58 -11.97 -6.33 0.93
N GLN A 59 -11.89 -7.56 1.43
CA GLN A 59 -12.95 -8.12 2.28
C GLN A 59 -13.04 -7.33 3.59
N LYS A 60 -11.92 -7.07 4.25
CA LYS A 60 -11.88 -6.31 5.51
C LYS A 60 -12.39 -4.88 5.33
N VAL A 61 -12.02 -4.20 4.25
CA VAL A 61 -12.52 -2.86 3.92
C VAL A 61 -14.03 -2.86 3.72
N LYS A 62 -14.55 -3.84 2.96
CA LYS A 62 -15.99 -3.99 2.75
C LYS A 62 -16.76 -4.25 4.05
N GLU A 63 -16.14 -4.98 4.98
CA GLU A 63 -16.71 -5.30 6.30
C GLU A 63 -16.45 -4.22 7.36
N GLY A 64 -15.76 -3.13 7.02
CA GLY A 64 -15.42 -2.05 7.96
C GLY A 64 -14.35 -2.41 9.00
N ARG A 65 -13.64 -3.53 8.82
CA ARG A 65 -12.60 -4.05 9.73
C ARG A 65 -11.26 -3.32 9.55
N TYR A 66 -11.27 -1.99 9.59
CA TYR A 66 -10.09 -1.16 9.30
C TYR A 66 -8.94 -1.36 10.30
N GLY A 67 -9.25 -1.67 11.55
CA GLY A 67 -8.24 -1.97 12.58
C GLY A 67 -7.50 -3.30 12.37
N GLU A 68 -7.98 -4.14 11.45
CA GLU A 68 -7.37 -5.44 11.13
C GLU A 68 -6.58 -5.40 9.81
N LEU A 69 -6.49 -4.23 9.17
CA LEU A 69 -5.71 -4.04 7.95
C LEU A 69 -4.23 -4.12 8.28
N LYS A 70 -3.53 -5.04 7.64
CA LYS A 70 -2.08 -5.14 7.79
C LYS A 70 -1.40 -4.09 6.90
N PRO A 71 -0.43 -3.34 7.44
CA PRO A 71 0.38 -2.46 6.63
C PRO A 71 1.24 -3.25 5.66
N PHE A 72 1.57 -2.63 4.52
CA PHE A 72 2.59 -3.16 3.63
C PHE A 72 3.98 -2.96 4.25
N THR A 73 4.76 -4.03 4.22
CA THR A 73 6.16 -4.07 4.63
C THR A 73 7.03 -4.49 3.46
N ARG A 74 8.34 -4.23 3.56
CA ARG A 74 9.28 -4.65 2.52
C ARG A 74 9.35 -6.17 2.38
N ASP A 75 9.16 -6.89 3.48
CA ASP A 75 9.20 -8.35 3.51
C ASP A 75 8.08 -8.98 2.67
N ASP A 76 6.96 -8.27 2.48
CA ASP A 76 5.87 -8.71 1.60
C ASP A 76 6.30 -8.82 0.12
N LEU A 77 7.39 -8.14 -0.27
CA LEU A 77 7.99 -8.27 -1.61
C LEU A 77 8.93 -9.47 -1.75
N ALA A 78 9.45 -10.02 -0.64
CA ALA A 78 10.43 -11.10 -0.68
C ALA A 78 9.89 -12.35 -1.38
N PHE A 79 8.58 -12.57 -1.31
CA PHE A 79 7.92 -13.67 -2.00
C PHE A 79 7.83 -13.46 -3.54
N LEU A 80 7.82 -12.21 -4.00
CA LEU A 80 7.64 -11.87 -5.43
C LEU A 80 8.96 -11.81 -6.20
N THR A 81 10.10 -11.87 -5.52
CA THR A 81 11.42 -11.80 -6.13
C THR A 81 12.08 -13.16 -6.04
N SER A 82 12.16 -13.86 -7.18
CA SER A 82 13.02 -15.05 -7.32
C SER A 82 14.52 -14.70 -7.29
N GLU A 83 14.84 -13.42 -7.23
CA GLU A 83 16.20 -12.89 -7.21
C GLU A 83 16.52 -12.43 -5.79
N ASP A 84 17.67 -12.88 -5.29
CA ASP A 84 18.23 -12.55 -3.99
C ASP A 84 18.30 -11.04 -3.77
N LEU A 85 17.54 -10.54 -2.78
CA LEU A 85 17.48 -9.13 -2.42
C LEU A 85 18.69 -8.67 -1.58
N SER A 86 19.69 -9.54 -1.35
CA SER A 86 20.97 -9.20 -0.71
C SER A 86 21.67 -7.99 -1.36
N PHE A 87 21.44 -7.76 -2.66
CA PHE A 87 22.01 -6.60 -3.37
C PHE A 87 21.50 -5.25 -2.84
N LEU A 88 20.27 -5.21 -2.31
CA LEU A 88 19.71 -4.01 -1.70
C LEU A 88 20.20 -3.83 -0.25
N GLU A 89 20.59 -4.90 0.42
CA GLU A 89 21.23 -4.81 1.74
C GLU A 89 22.65 -4.28 1.64
N SER A 90 23.37 -4.60 0.55
CA SER A 90 24.73 -4.12 0.29
C SER A 90 24.86 -2.60 0.12
N ARG A 91 23.75 -1.86 -0.07
CA ARG A 91 23.77 -0.39 -0.19
C ARG A 91 23.61 0.35 1.14
N ARG A 92 23.40 -0.37 2.24
CA ARG A 92 23.17 0.19 3.59
C ARG A 92 24.43 0.17 4.47
N THR A 93 25.45 -0.60 4.09
CA THR A 93 26.79 -0.61 4.70
C THR A 93 27.79 -0.12 3.67
N GLY A 94 27.86 1.20 3.51
CA GLY A 94 28.87 1.87 2.71
C GLY A 94 29.04 3.28 3.25
N GLU A 95 30.05 3.46 4.10
CA GLU A 95 30.81 4.71 4.21
C GLU A 95 31.26 5.20 2.82
#